data_AF-A0A256ZLJ2-F1
#
_entry.id   AF-A0A256ZLJ2-F1
#
_cell.length_a   1.000
_cell.length_b   1.000
_cell.length_c   1.000
_cell.angle_alpha   90.00
_cell.angle_beta   90.00
_cell.angle_gamma   90.00
#
_symmetry.space_group_name_H-M   'P 1'
#
loop_
_entity.id
_entity.type
_entity.pdbx_description
1 polymer ?
#
loop_
_entity_poly.entity_id
_entity_poly.type
_entity_poly.pdbx_seq_one_letter_code
_entity_poly.pdbx_strand_id
1 'polypeptide(L)'
;MEIKDIKPNTSFDLLELEVTEMDEPREFTNFRGQGMVANGKGKDKTGEIKITLWNDDVDKVKEGDTIVIKNGWAKEYRGEIQISTGKFGKLEVKE
;
A
#
# COMPACT_ATOMS: atom_id res chain seq x y z
N MET A 1 4.48 5.12 -13.13
CA MET A 1 3.06 5.48 -13.05
C MET A 1 2.90 6.43 -11.88
N GLU A 2 1.96 7.37 -11.93
CA GLU A 2 1.73 8.33 -10.85
C GLU A 2 0.39 8.06 -10.17
N ILE A 3 0.20 8.56 -8.95
CA ILE A 3 -1.04 8.37 -8.18
C ILE A 3 -2.28 8.89 -8.94
N LYS A 4 -2.16 10.03 -9.65
CA LYS A 4 -3.28 10.60 -10.42
C LYS A 4 -3.84 9.67 -11.51
N ASP A 5 -3.01 8.75 -12.02
CA ASP A 5 -3.40 7.82 -13.08
C ASP A 5 -4.03 6.54 -12.54
N ILE A 6 -3.95 6.34 -11.21
CA ILE A 6 -4.55 5.19 -10.55
C ILE A 6 -6.06 5.37 -10.50
N LYS A 7 -6.75 4.35 -11.01
CA LYS A 7 -8.21 4.28 -10.93
C LYS A 7 -8.65 3.39 -9.77
N PRO A 8 -9.76 3.73 -9.12
CA PRO A 8 -10.35 2.84 -8.12
C PRO A 8 -10.70 1.47 -8.73
N ASN A 9 -10.47 0.40 -7.96
CA ASN A 9 -10.74 -0.99 -8.35
C ASN A 9 -9.97 -1.44 -9.59
N THR A 10 -8.72 -1.01 -9.74
CA THR A 10 -7.83 -1.41 -10.84
C THR A 10 -6.48 -1.91 -10.35
N SER A 11 -5.84 -2.75 -11.14
CA SER A 11 -4.43 -3.15 -10.95
C SER A 11 -3.49 -2.18 -11.66
N PHE A 12 -2.28 -2.03 -11.14
CA PHE A 12 -1.22 -1.23 -11.75
C PHE A 12 0.11 -2.00 -11.76
N ASP A 13 0.93 -1.77 -12.78
CA ASP A 13 2.19 -2.52 -12.96
C ASP A 13 3.29 -2.08 -11.99
N LEU A 14 3.49 -0.78 -11.81
CA LEU A 14 4.54 -0.23 -10.94
C LEU A 14 4.18 1.17 -10.44
N LEU A 15 4.24 1.36 -9.13
CA LEU A 15 4.02 2.62 -8.46
C LEU A 15 5.10 2.85 -7.40
N GLU A 16 5.70 4.05 -7.42
CA GLU A 16 6.69 4.50 -6.45
C GLU A 16 6.08 5.62 -5.60
N LEU A 17 6.33 5.58 -4.29
CA LEU A 17 5.78 6.54 -3.33
C LEU A 17 6.63 6.57 -2.06
N GLU A 18 6.71 7.75 -1.45
CA GLU A 18 7.37 7.98 -0.17
C GLU A 18 6.37 7.83 0.97
N VAL A 19 6.67 6.99 1.94
CA VAL A 19 5.83 6.76 3.12
C VAL A 19 5.98 7.94 4.06
N THR A 20 4.91 8.72 4.22
CA THR A 20 4.90 9.90 5.08
C THR A 20 4.43 9.62 6.48
N GLU A 21 3.53 8.66 6.63
CA GLU A 21 2.94 8.26 7.91
C GLU A 21 2.66 6.75 7.87
N MET A 22 2.88 6.07 8.99
CA MET A 22 2.51 4.67 9.16
C MET A 22 1.72 4.49 10.46
N ASP A 23 0.55 3.86 10.35
CA ASP A 23 -0.28 3.49 11.49
C ASP A 23 0.23 2.21 12.16
N GLU A 24 -0.17 2.00 13.42
CA GLU A 24 0.17 0.79 14.15
C GLU A 24 -0.37 -0.48 13.47
N PRO A 25 0.43 -1.56 13.40
CA PRO A 25 -0.04 -2.86 12.91
C PRO A 25 -1.25 -3.33 13.70
N ARG A 26 -2.31 -3.73 13.00
CA ARG A 26 -3.47 -4.38 13.61
C ARG A 26 -3.57 -5.82 13.16
N GLU A 27 -3.93 -6.70 14.08
CA GLU A 27 -4.27 -8.08 13.76
C GLU A 27 -5.67 -8.13 13.16
N PHE A 28 -5.83 -8.85 12.05
CA PHE A 28 -7.11 -9.14 11.45
C PHE A 28 -7.36 -10.65 11.47
N THR A 29 -8.60 -11.04 11.76
CA THR A 29 -9.07 -12.42 11.64
C THR A 29 -10.11 -12.48 10.55
N ASN A 30 -9.90 -13.33 9.55
CA ASN A 30 -10.82 -13.57 8.45
C ASN A 30 -11.12 -15.08 8.34
N PHE A 31 -12.11 -15.44 7.51
CA PHE A 31 -12.50 -16.84 7.25
C PHE A 31 -11.34 -17.73 6.75
N ARG A 32 -10.27 -17.13 6.21
CA ARG A 32 -9.08 -17.84 5.73
C ARG A 32 -7.94 -17.92 6.75
N GLY A 33 -8.05 -17.28 7.91
CA GLY A 33 -7.00 -17.26 8.94
C GLY A 33 -6.82 -15.90 9.61
N GLN A 34 -5.81 -15.83 10.47
CA GLN A 34 -5.34 -14.62 11.16
C GLN A 34 -4.14 -14.04 10.41
N GLY A 35 -3.96 -12.73 10.46
CA GLY A 35 -2.80 -12.06 9.90
C GLY A 35 -2.67 -10.64 10.43
N MET A 36 -1.62 -9.94 10.01
CA MET A 36 -1.39 -8.55 10.37
C MET A 36 -1.66 -7.64 9.18
N VAL A 37 -2.17 -6.45 9.45
CA VAL A 37 -2.35 -5.41 8.46
C VAL A 37 -1.95 -4.08 9.08
N ALA A 38 -1.15 -3.29 8.38
CA ALA A 38 -0.87 -1.91 8.74
C ALA A 38 -1.37 -0.99 7.63
N ASN A 39 -1.88 0.16 8.04
CA ASN A 39 -2.19 1.22 7.10
C ASN A 39 -1.05 2.25 7.15
N GLY A 40 -0.84 2.92 6.03
CA GLY A 40 0.05 4.06 5.97
C GLY A 40 -0.46 5.06 4.96
N LYS A 41 0.23 6.18 4.87
CA LYS A 41 0.07 7.16 3.80
C LYS A 41 1.36 7.24 3.02
N GLY A 42 1.21 7.22 1.71
CA GLY A 42 2.27 7.51 0.77
C GLY A 42 1.96 8.78 0.02
N LYS A 43 3.00 9.56 -0.25
CA LYS A 43 2.91 10.67 -1.18
C LYS A 43 3.81 10.41 -2.38
N ASP A 44 3.39 10.96 -3.50
CA ASP A 44 4.19 11.10 -4.72
C ASP A 44 4.03 12.54 -5.23
N LYS A 45 4.73 12.90 -6.30
CA LYS A 45 4.68 14.21 -6.95
C LYS A 45 3.27 14.65 -7.35
N THR A 46 2.33 13.71 -7.49
CA THR A 46 0.96 13.97 -7.93
C THR A 46 -0.06 14.09 -6.80
N GLY A 47 0.27 13.66 -5.59
CA GLY A 47 -0.65 13.70 -4.46
C GLY A 47 -0.34 12.66 -3.38
N GLU A 48 -1.33 12.39 -2.54
CA GLU A 48 -1.24 11.47 -1.41
C GLU A 48 -2.23 10.32 -1.59
N ILE A 49 -1.85 9.11 -1.16
CA ILE A 49 -2.66 7.90 -1.23
C ILE A 49 -2.47 7.04 0.01
N LYS A 50 -3.50 6.28 0.40
CA LYS A 50 -3.39 5.33 1.50
C LYS A 50 -2.76 4.02 1.03
N ILE A 51 -1.83 3.49 1.81
CA ILE A 51 -1.17 2.22 1.58
C ILE A 51 -1.71 1.22 2.60
N THR A 52 -1.96 -0.01 2.17
CA THR A 52 -2.30 -1.12 3.07
C THR A 52 -1.25 -2.21 2.90
N LEU A 53 -0.49 -2.45 3.96
CA LEU A 53 0.56 -3.45 4.09
C LEU A 53 0.01 -4.70 4.77
N TRP A 54 0.42 -5.88 4.30
CA TRP A 54 -0.07 -7.16 4.79
C TRP A 54 1.06 -8.02 5.33
N ASN A 55 0.85 -8.63 6.50
CA ASN A 55 1.77 -9.58 7.14
C ASN A 55 3.21 -9.04 7.15
N ASP A 56 4.16 -9.76 6.55
CA ASP A 56 5.58 -9.40 6.49
C ASP A 56 5.87 -8.04 5.82
N ASP A 57 4.96 -7.50 5.01
CA ASP A 57 5.14 -6.17 4.42
C ASP A 57 5.07 -5.07 5.47
N VAL A 58 4.37 -5.32 6.59
CA VAL A 58 4.22 -4.37 7.70
C VAL A 58 5.56 -4.11 8.39
N ASP A 59 6.34 -5.14 8.65
CA ASP A 59 7.63 -5.02 9.34
C ASP A 59 8.75 -4.48 8.44
N LYS A 60 8.58 -4.57 7.11
CA LYS A 60 9.59 -4.16 6.13
C LYS A 60 9.60 -2.66 5.88
N VAL A 61 8.44 -2.03 5.94
CA VAL A 61 8.26 -0.63 5.55
C VAL A 61 8.20 0.22 6.81
N LYS A 62 8.84 1.39 6.79
CA LYS A 62 8.76 2.38 7.87
C LYS A 62 8.36 3.75 7.34
N GLU A 63 7.96 4.60 8.27
CA GLU A 63 7.79 6.02 8.00
C GLU A 63 9.12 6.63 7.51
N GLY A 64 9.06 7.38 6.40
CA GLY A 64 10.22 7.98 5.74
C GLY A 64 10.82 7.13 4.61
N ASP A 65 10.46 5.85 4.50
CA ASP A 65 10.99 4.98 3.45
C ASP A 65 10.33 5.28 2.09
N THR A 66 11.10 5.11 1.02
CA THR A 66 10.53 5.11 -0.33
C THR A 66 10.21 3.67 -0.73
N ILE A 67 8.95 3.38 -1.08
CA ILE A 67 8.54 2.05 -1.50
C ILE A 67 8.11 2.01 -2.96
N VAL A 68 8.35 0.86 -3.59
CA VAL A 68 7.94 0.55 -4.95
C VAL A 68 7.02 -0.67 -4.90
N ILE A 69 5.78 -0.48 -5.30
CA ILE A 69 4.79 -1.54 -5.41
C ILE A 69 4.68 -1.97 -6.87
N LYS A 70 4.97 -3.24 -7.15
CA LYS A 70 4.83 -3.88 -8.46
C LYS A 70 3.60 -4.77 -8.49
N ASN A 71 2.85 -4.78 -9.59
CA ASN A 71 1.57 -5.50 -9.74
C ASN A 71 0.60 -5.26 -8.57
N GLY A 72 0.51 -4.01 -8.13
CA GLY A 72 -0.33 -3.62 -7.01
C GLY A 72 -1.80 -3.51 -7.39
N TRP A 73 -2.64 -3.42 -6.36
CA TRP A 73 -4.08 -3.26 -6.51
C TRP A 73 -4.56 -2.00 -5.81
N ALA A 74 -5.26 -1.15 -6.55
CA ALA A 74 -5.95 0.02 -6.03
C ALA A 74 -7.41 -0.32 -5.77
N LYS A 75 -7.83 -0.17 -4.52
CA LYS A 75 -9.20 -0.39 -4.06
C LYS A 75 -9.78 0.94 -3.58
N GLU A 76 -11.02 1.22 -3.97
CA GLU A 76 -11.74 2.35 -3.38
C GLU A 76 -12.45 1.91 -2.11
N TYR A 77 -12.27 2.68 -1.04
CA TYR A 77 -12.98 2.48 0.20
C TYR A 77 -13.47 3.83 0.73
N ARG A 78 -14.80 3.99 0.84
CA ARG A 78 -15.46 5.20 1.34
C ARG A 78 -15.05 6.49 0.59
N GLY A 79 -14.78 6.40 -0.71
CA GLY A 79 -14.36 7.54 -1.54
C GLY A 79 -12.87 7.86 -1.48
N GLU A 80 -12.07 7.08 -0.73
CA GLU A 80 -10.62 7.17 -0.72
C GLU A 80 -10.01 5.97 -1.46
N ILE A 81 -9.00 6.21 -2.28
CA ILE A 81 -8.25 5.14 -2.95
C ILE A 81 -7.18 4.63 -1.98
N GLN A 82 -7.15 3.31 -1.81
CA GLN A 82 -6.16 2.59 -1.02
C GLN A 82 -5.44 1.59 -1.91
N ILE A 83 -4.12 1.59 -1.87
CA ILE A 83 -3.29 0.66 -2.65
C ILE A 83 -2.73 -0.44 -1.74
N SER A 84 -2.55 -1.62 -2.32
CA SER A 84 -1.94 -2.75 -1.64
C SER A 84 -1.13 -3.59 -2.62
N THR A 85 -0.27 -4.47 -2.09
CA THR A 85 0.48 -5.46 -2.87
C THR A 85 -0.40 -6.49 -3.57
N GLY A 86 -1.71 -6.57 -3.27
CA GLY A 86 -2.61 -7.53 -3.92
C GLY A 86 -2.15 -8.99 -3.74
N LYS A 87 -2.69 -9.90 -4.55
CA LYS A 87 -2.35 -11.34 -4.45
C LYS A 87 -1.02 -11.71 -5.12
N PHE A 88 -0.63 -10.96 -6.15
CA PHE A 88 0.55 -11.26 -6.99
C PHE A 88 1.55 -10.09 -7.04
N GLY A 89 1.29 -9.01 -6.30
CA GLY A 89 2.21 -7.90 -6.27
C GLY A 89 3.35 -8.11 -5.30
N LYS A 90 4.35 -7.26 -5.48
CA LYS A 90 5.58 -7.24 -4.72
C LYS A 90 5.80 -5.83 -4.22
N LEU A 91 6.29 -5.71 -3.00
CA LEU A 91 6.76 -4.46 -2.43
C LEU A 91 8.27 -4.51 -2.29
N GLU A 92 8.92 -3.46 -2.74
CA GLU A 92 10.35 -3.24 -2.60
C GLU A 92 10.57 -1.92 -1.86
N VAL A 93 11.35 -1.96 -0.79
CA VAL A 93 11.74 -0.77 -0.04
C VAL A 93 13.06 -0.28 -0.61
N LYS A 94 13.13 1.01 -0.94
CA LYS A 94 14.35 1.73 -1.30
C LYS A 94 14.85 2.45 -0.06
N GLU A 95 16.06 2.08 0.35
CA GLU A 95 16.85 2.71 1.41
C GLU A 95 17.42 4.06 0.96
#